data_AF-A0A7W1DK60-F1
#
_entry.id   AF-A0A7W1DK60-F1
#
_cell.length_a   1.000
_cell.length_b   1.000
_cell.length_c   1.000
_cell.angle_alpha   90.00
_cell.angle_beta   90.00
_cell.angle_gamma   90.00
#
_symmetry.space_group_name_H-M   'P 1'
#
loop_
_entity.id
_entity.type
_entity.pdbx_description
1 polymer ?
#
loop_
_entity_poly.entity_id
_entity_poly.type
_entity_poly.pdbx_seq_one_letter_code
_entity_poly.pdbx_strand_id
1 'polypeptide(L)' 'LMPAERLWPLTNEAIANRLFEEISEMEQALVERCVELLDQAETIRDLTNYHWWPQEAA' A
#
# COMPACT_ATOMS: atom_id res chain seq x y z
N LEU A 1 6.81 14.59 -0.12
CA LEU A 1 6.27 13.27 0.24
C LEU A 1 5.80 12.62 -1.04
N MET A 2 6.44 11.52 -1.41
CA MET A 2 6.05 10.78 -2.61
C MET A 2 4.70 10.10 -2.32
N PRO A 3 3.70 10.11 -3.23
CA PRO A 3 2.41 9.48 -2.99
C PRO A 3 2.50 8.02 -2.52
N ALA A 4 3.49 7.27 -3.05
CA ALA A 4 3.75 5.89 -2.65
C ALA A 4 4.09 5.72 -1.16
N GLU A 5 4.76 6.69 -0.53
CA GLU A 5 5.13 6.61 0.89
C GLU A 5 3.89 6.62 1.80
N ARG A 6 2.77 7.16 1.33
CA ARG A 6 1.49 7.16 2.06
C ARG A 6 0.88 5.77 2.19
N LEU A 7 1.31 4.83 1.35
CA LEU A 7 0.83 3.44 1.36
C LEU A 7 1.62 2.55 2.34
N TRP A 8 2.79 3.00 2.83
CA TRP A 8 3.61 2.20 3.73
C TRP A 8 2.89 1.70 4.99
N PRO A 9 2.01 2.48 5.66
CA PRO A 9 1.26 1.95 6.79
C PRO A 9 0.42 0.73 6.42
N LEU A 10 -0.25 0.75 5.25
CA LEU A 10 -1.12 -0.33 4.79
C LEU A 10 -0.34 -1.61 4.42
N THR A 11 0.84 -1.44 3.81
CA THR A 11 1.69 -2.59 3.45
C THR A 11 2.45 -3.12 4.67
N ASN A 12 2.85 -2.24 5.61
CA ASN A 12 3.57 -2.63 6.81
C ASN A 12 2.71 -3.49 7.76
N GLU A 13 1.39 -3.33 7.76
CA GLU A 13 0.47 -4.20 8.51
C GLU A 13 0.73 -5.69 8.26
N ALA A 14 1.09 -6.06 7.03
CA ALA A 14 1.33 -7.45 6.65
C ALA A 14 2.61 -8.04 7.26
N ILE A 15 3.58 -7.21 7.63
CA ILE A 15 4.92 -7.66 8.07
C ILE A 15 5.28 -7.19 9.49
N ALA A 16 4.54 -6.23 10.05
CA ALA A 16 4.82 -5.65 11.35
C ALA A 16 4.78 -6.72 12.45
N ASN A 17 5.83 -6.76 13.27
CA ASN A 17 5.98 -7.68 14.41
C ASN A 17 5.90 -9.17 14.07
N ARG A 18 6.20 -9.55 12.82
CA ARG A 18 6.27 -10.95 12.37
C ARG A 18 7.73 -11.35 12.15
N LEU A 19 8.04 -12.60 12.50
CA LEU A 19 9.29 -13.23 12.12
C LEU A 19 9.10 -13.93 10.76
N PHE A 20 10.06 -13.75 9.87
CA PHE A 20 10.18 -14.47 8.61
C PHE A 20 11.56 -15.10 8.58
N GLU A 21 11.64 -16.38 8.20
CA GLU A 21 12.91 -17.10 8.10
C GLU A 21 13.64 -16.74 6.81
N GLU A 22 12.88 -16.51 5.74
CA GLU A 22 13.39 -16.14 4.42
C GLU A 22 12.76 -14.84 3.90
N ILE A 23 13.52 -14.10 3.10
CA ILE A 23 13.03 -12.85 2.48
C ILE A 23 11.82 -13.07 1.57
N SER A 24 11.75 -14.26 0.95
CA SER A 24 10.63 -14.65 0.07
C SER A 24 9.31 -14.80 0.84
N GLU A 25 9.34 -15.19 2.10
CA GLU A 25 8.13 -15.28 2.94
C GLU A 25 7.57 -13.90 3.27
N MET A 26 8.47 -12.94 3.54
CA MET A 26 8.10 -11.54 3.73
C MET A 26 7.54 -10.94 2.44
N GLU A 27 8.17 -11.22 1.30
CA GLU A 27 7.71 -10.78 -0.03
C GLU A 27 6.32 -11.33 -0.34
N GLN A 28 6.09 -12.63 -0.10
CA GLN A 28 4.78 -13.26 -0.31
C GLN A 28 3.69 -12.60 0.55
N ALA A 29 3.97 -12.33 1.83
CA ALA A 29 3.03 -11.64 2.71
C ALA A 29 2.71 -10.21 2.22
N LEU A 30 3.69 -9.50 1.68
CA LEU A 30 3.48 -8.18 1.08
C LEU A 30 2.66 -8.26 -0.20
N VAL A 31 2.91 -9.25 -1.06
CA VAL A 31 2.15 -9.46 -2.31
C VAL A 31 0.69 -9.77 -2.00
N GLU A 32 0.42 -10.69 -1.08
CA GLU A 32 -0.94 -11.03 -0.63
C GLU A 32 -1.66 -9.79 -0.11
N ARG A 33 -1.00 -8.97 0.71
CA ARG A 33 -1.57 -7.71 1.19
C ARG A 33 -1.85 -6.73 0.06
N CYS A 34 -0.95 -6.59 -0.90
CA CYS A 34 -1.17 -5.75 -2.06
C CYS A 34 -2.38 -6.21 -2.88
N VAL A 35 -2.59 -7.52 -3.04
CA VAL A 35 -3.78 -8.07 -3.71
C VAL A 35 -5.06 -7.70 -2.95
N GLU A 36 -5.10 -7.86 -1.63
CA GLU A 36 -6.25 -7.43 -0.81
C GLU A 36 -6.54 -5.92 -0.92
N LEU A 37 -5.49 -5.10 -1.02
CA LEU A 37 -5.62 -3.66 -1.16
C LEU A 37 -6.20 -3.24 -2.51
N LEU A 38 -6.13 -4.09 -3.54
CA LEU A 38 -6.79 -3.81 -4.83
C LEU A 38 -8.31 -3.71 -4.69
N ASP A 39 -8.90 -4.42 -3.74
CA ASP A 39 -10.34 -4.33 -3.42
C ASP A 39 -10.69 -3.09 -2.58
N GLN A 40 -9.69 -2.30 -2.16
CA GLN A 40 -9.83 -1.11 -1.30
C GLN A 40 -9.43 0.17 -2.03
N ALA A 41 -9.85 0.30 -3.28
CA ALA A 41 -9.48 1.41 -4.16
C ALA A 41 -9.82 2.81 -3.58
N GLU A 42 -10.88 2.93 -2.79
CA GLU A 42 -11.25 4.19 -2.12
C GLU A 42 -10.22 4.59 -1.05
N THR A 43 -9.80 3.66 -0.19
CA THR A 43 -8.76 3.88 0.81
C THR A 43 -7.44 4.34 0.17
N ILE A 44 -7.05 3.69 -0.93
CA ILE A 44 -5.84 4.07 -1.69
C ILE A 44 -6.00 5.49 -2.26
N ARG A 45 -7.16 5.81 -2.85
CA ARG A 45 -7.45 7.13 -3.39
C ARG A 45 -7.36 8.21 -2.31
N ASP A 46 -7.95 8.00 -1.14
CA ASP A 46 -7.93 8.99 -0.06
C ASP A 46 -6.52 9.29 0.46
N LEU A 47 -5.63 8.30 0.39
CA LEU A 47 -4.24 8.46 0.82
C LEU A 47 -3.33 9.10 -0.23
N THR A 48 -3.65 8.95 -1.51
CA THR A 48 -2.75 9.30 -2.63
C THR A 48 -3.26 10.43 -3.54
N ASN A 49 -4.57 10.68 -3.55
CA ASN A 49 -5.22 11.69 -4.38
C ASN A 49 -5.25 13.04 -3.66
N TYR A 50 -4.13 13.75 -3.70
CA TYR A 50 -4.03 15.07 -3.11
C TYR A 50 -4.92 16.07 -3.83
N HIS A 51 -5.61 16.93 -3.08
CA HIS A 51 -6.50 17.97 -3.62
C HIS A 51 -5.81 18.97 -4.57
N TRP A 52 -4.48 19.09 -4.49
CA TRP A 52 -3.65 19.96 -5.33
C TRP A 52 -3.00 19.21 -6.50
N TRP A 53 -3.17 17.89 -6.60
CA TRP A 53 -2.68 17.11 -7.74
C TRP A 53 -3.48 17.48 -8.99
N PRO A 54 -2.87 17.54 -10.20
CA PRO A 54 -3.61 17.82 -11.42
C PRO A 54 -4.75 16.81 -11.56
N GLN A 55 -5.98 17.30 -11.46
CA GLN A 55 -7.14 16.52 -11.85
C GLN A 55 -7.03 16.39 -13.36
N GLU A 56 -6.83 15.18 -13.88
CA GLU A 56 -6.94 14.94 -15.31
C GLU A 56 -8.27 15.53 -15.76
N ALA A 57 -8.24 16.38 -16.79
CA ALA A 57 -9.45 16.91 -17.40
C ALA A 57 -10.27 15.71 -17.88
N ALA A 58 -11.41 15.47 -17.23
CA ALA A 58 -12.36 14.41 -17.56
C ALA A 58 -12.86 14.53 -19.00
#